data_AF-A0A0F8Z4B6-F1
#
_entry.id   AF-A0A0F8Z4B6-F1
#
_cell.length_a   1.000
_cell.length_b   1.000
_cell.length_c   1.000
_cell.angle_alpha   90.00
_cell.angle_beta   90.00
_cell.angle_gamma   90.00
#
_symmetry.space_group_name_H-M   'P 1'
#
loop_
_entity.id
_entity.type
_entity.pdbx_description
1 polymer ?
#
loop_
_entity_poly.entity_id
_entity_poly.type
_entity_poly.pdbx_seq_one_letter_code
_entity_poly.pdbx_strand_id
1 'polypeptide(L)'
;MIDQEVTTRCEAKVRTGKWGIYSHRCNNGAKVERDGTQYCKTHDPESIEQRRTAKQDATMSSIRSRRARRDVRRAEYVVRAATSMSLKDADALVGEIIAFGSAISTGR
;
A
#
# COMPACT_ATOMS: atom_id res chain seq x y z
N MET A 1 -19.36 53.37 -4.16
CA MET A 1 -19.26 52.53 -2.94
C MET A 1 -18.57 51.26 -3.39
N ILE A 2 -17.34 51.03 -2.94
CA ILE A 2 -16.60 49.82 -3.29
C ILE A 2 -17.12 48.75 -2.34
N ASP A 3 -17.94 47.83 -2.86
CA ASP A 3 -18.28 46.61 -2.15
C ASP A 3 -16.97 45.90 -1.84
N GLN A 4 -16.55 46.00 -0.57
CA GLN A 4 -15.43 45.21 -0.08
C GLN A 4 -15.88 43.76 -0.20
N GLU A 5 -15.43 43.08 -1.27
CA GLU A 5 -15.41 41.65 -1.32
C GLU A 5 -14.67 41.18 -0.06
N VAL A 6 -15.45 40.79 0.96
CA VAL A 6 -14.92 40.07 2.09
C VAL A 6 -14.44 38.76 1.50
N THR A 7 -13.19 38.73 1.03
CA THR A 7 -12.54 37.50 0.60
C THR A 7 -12.40 36.67 1.85
N THR A 8 -13.39 35.84 2.08
CA THR A 8 -13.47 35.00 3.24
C THR A 8 -12.27 34.07 3.23
N ARG A 9 -11.57 34.03 4.36
CA ARG A 9 -10.36 33.22 4.49
C ARG A 9 -10.75 31.78 4.72
N CYS A 10 -9.92 30.86 4.25
CA CYS A 10 -10.08 29.45 4.56
C CYS A 10 -10.04 29.23 6.08
N GLU A 11 -11.02 28.50 6.61
CA GLU A 11 -11.13 28.26 8.05
C GLU A 11 -10.17 27.19 8.60
N ALA A 12 -9.57 26.40 7.71
CA ALA A 12 -8.68 25.32 8.09
C ALA A 12 -7.42 25.83 8.82
N LYS A 13 -7.01 25.14 9.87
CA LYS A 13 -5.75 25.41 10.58
C LYS A 13 -4.59 24.67 9.92
N VAL A 14 -3.51 25.38 9.67
CA VAL A 14 -2.28 24.82 9.11
C VAL A 14 -1.51 24.12 10.21
N ARG A 15 -1.12 22.88 9.93
CA ARG A 15 -0.25 22.09 10.80
C ARG A 15 1.20 22.52 10.52
N THR A 16 1.88 23.05 11.53
CA THR A 16 3.27 23.48 11.41
C THR A 16 4.17 22.65 12.32
N GLY A 17 5.27 22.16 11.76
CA GLY A 17 6.29 21.43 12.51
C GLY A 17 6.09 19.91 12.56
N LYS A 18 7.18 19.22 12.88
CA LYS A 18 7.29 17.75 12.94
C LYS A 18 6.33 17.09 13.96
N TRP A 19 5.96 17.83 15.01
CA TRP A 19 5.10 17.37 16.11
C TRP A 19 3.61 17.59 15.86
N GLY A 20 3.28 18.28 14.77
CA GLY A 20 1.90 18.38 14.34
C GLY A 20 1.04 19.38 15.08
N ILE A 21 1.65 20.42 15.64
CA ILE A 21 0.95 21.51 16.31
C ILE A 21 0.28 22.39 15.24
N TYR A 22 -1.00 22.71 15.43
CA TYR A 22 -1.71 23.67 14.61
C TYR A 22 -1.37 25.09 15.10
N SER A 23 -0.65 25.88 14.31
CA SER A 23 -0.19 27.21 14.76
C SER A 23 -1.07 28.36 14.31
N HIS A 24 -1.63 28.33 13.10
CA HIS A 24 -2.41 29.44 12.56
C HIS A 24 -3.46 28.97 11.54
N ARG A 25 -4.43 29.84 11.24
CA ARG A 25 -5.40 29.63 10.15
C ARG A 25 -4.71 29.74 8.80
N CYS A 26 -5.27 29.06 7.80
CA CYS A 26 -4.78 29.14 6.44
C CYS A 26 -4.94 30.56 5.88
N ASN A 27 -3.88 31.08 5.28
CA ASN A 27 -3.89 32.42 4.67
C ASN A 27 -4.49 32.44 3.26
N ASN A 28 -4.87 31.29 2.70
CA ASN A 28 -5.46 31.22 1.37
C ASN A 28 -6.92 31.69 1.39
N GLY A 29 -7.34 32.39 0.34
CA GLY A 29 -8.74 32.71 0.11
C GLY A 29 -9.59 31.44 -0.05
N ALA A 30 -10.78 31.45 0.54
CA ALA A 30 -11.75 30.40 0.34
C ALA A 30 -12.22 30.39 -1.12
N LYS A 31 -12.41 29.19 -1.67
CA LYS A 31 -12.88 28.96 -3.03
C LYS A 31 -14.06 28.00 -3.09
N VAL A 32 -14.34 27.30 -2.00
CA VAL A 32 -15.42 26.33 -1.87
C VAL A 32 -16.07 26.46 -0.50
N GLU A 33 -17.37 26.18 -0.46
CA GLU A 33 -18.16 26.11 0.78
C GLU A 33 -18.71 24.70 0.97
N ARG A 34 -18.65 24.20 2.20
CA ARG A 34 -19.13 22.89 2.64
C ARG A 34 -19.78 23.07 4.00
N ASP A 35 -21.06 22.74 4.12
CA ASP A 35 -21.82 22.82 5.38
C ASP A 35 -21.71 24.18 6.09
N GLY A 36 -21.77 25.27 5.33
CA GLY A 36 -21.62 26.65 5.83
C GLY A 36 -20.20 27.05 6.24
N THR A 37 -19.21 26.17 6.02
CA THR A 37 -17.79 26.42 6.31
C THR A 37 -17.00 26.61 5.02
N GLN A 38 -16.06 27.55 5.02
CA GLN A 38 -15.35 27.96 3.81
C GLN A 38 -13.90 27.51 3.76
N TYR A 39 -13.53 26.88 2.64
CA TYR A 39 -12.25 26.22 2.46
C TYR A 39 -11.55 26.69 1.18
N CYS A 40 -10.21 26.64 1.17
CA CYS A 40 -9.44 26.73 -0.06
C CYS A 40 -9.34 25.34 -0.70
N LYS A 41 -9.00 25.27 -2.00
CA LYS A 41 -8.85 23.99 -2.74
C LYS A 41 -7.93 22.97 -2.04
N THR A 42 -6.91 23.44 -1.32
CA THR A 42 -5.96 22.56 -0.62
C THR A 42 -6.54 21.95 0.65
N HIS A 43 -7.46 22.65 1.31
CA HIS A 43 -8.04 22.29 2.61
C HIS A 43 -9.51 21.87 2.53
N ASP A 44 -10.08 21.87 1.34
CA ASP A 44 -11.40 21.29 1.10
C ASP A 44 -11.41 19.82 1.57
N PRO A 45 -12.29 19.46 2.53
CA PRO A 45 -12.32 18.13 3.11
C PRO A 45 -12.56 17.04 2.05
N GLU A 46 -13.39 17.31 1.05
CA GLU A 46 -13.68 16.36 -0.02
C GLU A 46 -12.44 16.12 -0.90
N SER A 47 -11.77 17.19 -1.31
CA SER A 47 -10.49 17.10 -2.04
C SER A 47 -9.37 16.43 -1.24
N ILE A 48 -9.37 16.57 0.10
CA ILE A 48 -8.45 15.83 0.97
C ILE A 48 -8.78 14.33 0.97
N GLU A 49 -10.06 13.98 1.12
CA GLU A 49 -10.54 12.60 1.15
C GLU A 49 -10.20 11.88 -0.16
N GLN A 50 -10.50 12.50 -1.32
CA GLN A 50 -10.16 11.96 -2.63
C GLN A 50 -8.65 11.69 -2.77
N ARG A 51 -7.80 12.63 -2.33
CA ARG A 51 -6.34 12.44 -2.34
C ARG A 51 -5.89 11.31 -1.42
N ARG A 52 -6.54 11.14 -0.26
CA ARG A 52 -6.24 10.05 0.69
C ARG A 52 -6.60 8.70 0.08
N THR A 53 -7.78 8.57 -0.49
CA THR A 53 -8.23 7.35 -1.17
C THR A 53 -7.30 7.00 -2.33
N ALA A 54 -6.99 7.96 -3.22
CA ALA A 54 -6.07 7.74 -4.33
C ALA A 54 -4.68 7.28 -3.85
N LYS A 55 -4.18 7.84 -2.74
CA LYS A 55 -2.90 7.43 -2.14
C LYS A 55 -2.98 6.04 -1.53
N GLN A 56 -4.08 5.68 -0.89
CA GLN A 56 -4.30 4.33 -0.36
C GLN A 56 -4.33 3.31 -1.49
N ASP A 57 -5.06 3.59 -2.57
CA ASP A 57 -5.14 2.71 -3.75
C ASP A 57 -3.78 2.52 -4.42
N ALA A 58 -3.03 3.61 -4.61
CA ALA A 58 -1.66 3.55 -5.14
C ALA A 58 -0.73 2.72 -4.23
N THR A 59 -0.88 2.87 -2.91
CA THR A 59 -0.11 2.08 -1.93
C THR A 59 -0.47 0.60 -2.02
N MET A 60 -1.76 0.26 -2.07
CA MET A 60 -2.22 -1.12 -2.17
C MET A 60 -1.80 -1.77 -3.49
N SER A 61 -1.87 -1.04 -4.61
CA SER A 61 -1.37 -1.50 -5.91
C SER A 61 0.14 -1.79 -5.88
N SER A 62 0.92 -0.92 -5.24
CA SER A 62 2.36 -1.13 -5.04
C SER A 62 2.66 -2.35 -4.17
N ILE A 63 1.90 -2.57 -3.09
CA ILE A 63 2.03 -3.77 -2.24
C ILE A 63 1.72 -5.04 -3.03
N ARG A 64 0.62 -5.06 -3.79
CA ARG A 64 0.25 -6.21 -4.64
C ARG A 64 1.35 -6.53 -5.65
N SER A 65 1.86 -5.50 -6.34
CA SER A 65 2.96 -5.64 -7.30
C SER A 65 4.24 -6.19 -6.65
N ARG A 66 4.57 -5.72 -5.45
CA ARG A 66 5.74 -6.21 -4.68
C ARG A 66 5.57 -7.67 -4.25
N ARG A 67 4.36 -8.08 -3.85
CA ARG A 67 4.05 -9.49 -3.52
C ARG A 67 4.19 -10.38 -4.74
N ALA A 68 3.54 -10.04 -5.86
CA ALA A 68 3.65 -10.79 -7.11
C ALA A 68 5.10 -10.99 -7.56
N ARG A 69 5.95 -9.95 -7.49
CA ARG A 69 7.39 -10.07 -7.80
C ARG A 69 8.16 -10.98 -6.83
N ARG A 70 7.75 -11.05 -5.56
CA ARG A 70 8.36 -12.02 -4.62
C ARG A 70 7.93 -13.44 -4.96
N ASP A 71 6.66 -13.63 -5.31
CA ASP A 71 6.13 -14.95 -5.63
C ASP A 71 6.79 -15.52 -6.89
N VAL A 72 6.98 -14.70 -7.93
CA VAL A 72 7.75 -15.08 -9.13
C VAL A 72 9.18 -15.46 -8.76
N ARG A 73 9.91 -14.63 -8.00
CA ARG A 73 11.28 -14.96 -7.58
C ARG A 73 11.36 -16.22 -6.74
N ARG A 74 10.36 -16.48 -5.89
CA ARG A 74 10.27 -17.70 -5.10
C ARG A 74 10.05 -18.91 -5.99
N ALA A 75 9.16 -18.80 -6.98
CA ALA A 75 8.92 -19.86 -7.96
C ALA A 75 10.19 -20.14 -8.79
N GLU A 76 10.87 -19.11 -9.28
CA GLU A 76 12.15 -19.23 -9.98
C GLU A 76 13.20 -19.94 -9.12
N TYR A 77 13.31 -19.58 -7.83
CA TYR A 77 14.22 -20.25 -6.91
C TYR A 77 13.88 -21.74 -6.73
N VAL A 78 12.60 -22.08 -6.57
CA VAL A 78 12.15 -23.48 -6.43
C VAL A 78 12.44 -24.28 -7.69
N VAL A 79 12.14 -23.72 -8.88
CA VAL A 79 12.46 -24.37 -10.17
C VAL A 79 13.97 -24.55 -10.32
N ARG A 80 14.77 -23.52 -10.00
CA ARG A 80 16.22 -23.62 -10.05
C ARG A 80 16.75 -24.68 -9.09
N ALA A 81 16.27 -24.71 -7.85
CA ALA A 81 16.66 -25.73 -6.87
C ALA A 81 16.34 -27.14 -7.37
N ALA A 82 15.12 -27.36 -7.87
CA ALA A 82 14.68 -28.64 -8.40
C ALA A 82 15.45 -29.08 -9.65
N THR A 83 15.81 -28.14 -10.53
CA THR A 83 16.56 -28.42 -11.77
C THR A 83 18.08 -28.50 -11.55
N SER A 84 18.60 -27.89 -10.48
CA SER A 84 20.01 -27.99 -10.07
C SER A 84 20.32 -29.24 -9.26
N MET A 85 19.31 -29.97 -8.78
CA MET A 85 19.50 -31.35 -8.33
C MET A 85 19.89 -32.21 -9.53
N SER A 86 20.93 -33.03 -9.41
CA SER A 86 21.24 -33.97 -10.48
C SER A 86 20.12 -35.02 -10.57
N LEU A 87 19.86 -35.53 -11.78
CA LEU A 87 18.88 -36.61 -12.00
C LEU A 87 19.14 -37.82 -11.09
N LYS A 88 20.41 -38.07 -10.73
CA LYS A 88 20.79 -39.14 -9.80
C LYS A 88 20.35 -38.86 -8.36
N ASP A 89 20.42 -37.61 -7.91
CA ASP A 89 20.00 -37.23 -6.56
C ASP A 89 18.47 -37.20 -6.43
N ALA A 90 17.77 -36.84 -7.53
CA ALA A 90 16.32 -36.91 -7.61
C ALA A 90 15.82 -38.36 -7.58
N ASP A 91 16.41 -39.26 -8.38
CA ASP A 91 16.05 -40.68 -8.38
C ASP A 91 16.38 -41.36 -7.05
N ALA A 92 17.50 -41.02 -6.41
CA ALA A 92 17.85 -41.53 -5.08
C ALA A 92 16.82 -41.13 -4.02
N LEU A 93 16.41 -39.85 -3.99
CA LEU A 93 15.39 -39.36 -3.05
C LEU A 93 14.03 -40.03 -3.27
N VAL A 94 13.61 -40.20 -4.54
CA VAL A 94 12.37 -40.89 -4.88
C VAL A 94 12.42 -42.36 -4.44
N GLY A 95 13.55 -43.04 -4.63
CA GLY A 95 13.78 -44.40 -4.15
C GLY A 95 13.66 -44.53 -2.63
N GLU A 96 14.25 -43.60 -1.87
CA GLU A 96 14.16 -43.57 -0.39
C GLU A 96 12.72 -43.34 0.10
N ILE A 97 11.96 -42.45 -0.55
CA ILE A 97 10.56 -42.18 -0.20
C ILE A 97 9.69 -43.42 -0.44
N ILE A 98 9.87 -44.11 -1.58
CA ILE A 98 9.13 -45.33 -1.90
C ILE A 98 9.48 -46.44 -0.90
N ALA A 99 10.75 -46.60 -0.54
CA ALA A 99 11.21 -47.58 0.44
C ALA A 99 10.63 -47.31 1.83
N PHE A 100 10.61 -46.05 2.28
CA PHE A 100 10.04 -45.65 3.56
C PHE A 100 8.51 -45.85 3.61
N GLY A 101 7.78 -45.47 2.55
CA GLY A 101 6.34 -45.71 2.44
C GLY A 101 5.99 -47.20 2.43
N SER A 102 6.81 -48.02 1.77
CA SER A 102 6.65 -49.48 1.74
C SER A 102 6.87 -50.09 3.12
N ALA A 103 7.91 -49.66 3.85
CA ALA A 103 8.21 -50.12 5.21
C ALA A 103 7.08 -49.82 6.21
N ILE A 104 6.40 -48.67 6.06
CA ILE A 104 5.22 -48.31 6.86
C ILE A 104 4.02 -49.22 6.54
N SER A 105 3.84 -49.60 5.27
CA SER A 105 2.71 -50.42 4.83
C SER A 105 2.82 -51.91 5.23
N THR A 106 4.03 -52.43 5.39
CA THR A 106 4.30 -53.84 5.77
C THR A 106 4.44 -54.06 7.27
N GLY A 107 4.38 -53.02 8.10
CA GLY A 107 4.52 -53.09 9.56
C GLY A 107 3.20 -53.23 10.34
N ARG A 108 2.14 -53.78 9.72
CA ARG A 108 0.83 -54.03 10.35
C ARG A 108 0.48 -55.51 10.35
#